data_AF-A0A955G4F6-F1
#
_entry.id   AF-A0A955G4F6-F1
#
_cell.length_a   1.000
_cell.length_b   1.000
_cell.length_c   1.000
_cell.angle_alpha   90.00
_cell.angle_beta   90.00
_cell.angle_gamma   90.00
#
_symmetry.space_group_name_H-M   'P 1'
#
loop_
_entity.id
_entity.type
_entity.pdbx_description
1 polymer ?
#
loop_
_entity_poly.entity_id
_entity_poly.type
_entity_poly.pdbx_seq_one_letter_code
_entity_poly.pdbx_strand_id
1 'polypeptide(L)' 'MLEKEPTEYGVYRHTKTQNEYVIVSYPEVKVGGQWLPGVTYVSMKDGDDRPYVRTMGDFMQSFEEV' A
#
# COMPACT_ATOMS: atom_id res chain seq x y z
N MET A 1 12.04 18.28 -7.58
CA MET A 1 11.24 17.86 -6.42
C MET A 1 11.62 16.42 -6.14
N LEU A 2 12.17 16.13 -4.96
CA LEU A 2 12.51 14.75 -4.58
C LEU A 2 11.22 14.11 -4.05
N GLU A 3 10.77 13.06 -4.72
CA GLU A 3 9.64 12.24 -4.28
C GLU A 3 10.01 11.61 -2.94
N LYS A 4 9.22 11.88 -1.90
CA LYS A 4 9.43 11.34 -0.57
C LYS A 4 8.98 9.88 -0.61
N GLU A 5 9.90 8.93 -0.48
CA GLU A 5 9.53 7.54 -0.25
C GLU A 5 8.74 7.48 1.07
N PRO A 6 7.59 6.78 1.13
CA PRO A 6 6.82 6.66 2.37
C PRO A 6 7.66 5.88 3.38
N THR A 7 8.25 6.61 4.34
CA THR A 7 9.17 6.06 5.33
C THR A 7 8.46 5.53 6.58
N GLU A 8 7.14 5.65 6.71
CA GLU A 8 6.43 5.28 7.93
C GLU A 8 5.32 4.27 7.67
N TYR A 9 5.22 3.30 8.58
CA TYR A 9 4.09 2.41 8.73
C TYR A 9 2.86 3.26 9.09
N GLY A 10 2.22 3.82 8.06
CA GLY A 10 1.10 4.75 8.18
C GLY A 10 -0.25 4.09 7.95
N VAL A 11 -1.31 4.83 8.28
CA VAL A 11 -2.68 4.49 7.92
C VAL A 11 -3.03 5.19 6.62
N TYR A 12 -3.59 4.42 5.69
CA TYR A 12 -3.95 4.88 4.35
C TYR A 12 -5.42 4.55 4.09
N ARG A 13 -6.13 5.47 3.44
CA ARG A 13 -7.52 5.30 3.05
C ARG A 13 -7.62 5.04 1.56
N HIS A 14 -8.35 4.00 1.17
CA HIS A 14 -8.60 3.72 -0.24
C HIS A 14 -9.63 4.73 -0.80
N THR A 15 -9.26 5.46 -1.85
CA THR A 15 -10.05 6.60 -2.37
C THR A 15 -11.47 6.22 -2.82
N LYS A 16 -11.65 5.02 -3.41
CA LYS A 16 -12.98 4.52 -3.84
C LYS A 16 -13.86 3.96 -2.73
N THR A 17 -13.33 3.11 -1.86
CA THR A 17 -14.12 2.37 -0.85
C THR A 17 -14.18 3.08 0.49
N GLN A 18 -13.31 4.06 0.72
CA GLN A 18 -13.13 4.78 1.98
C GLN A 18 -12.69 3.89 3.16
N ASN A 19 -12.32 2.64 2.90
CA ASN A 19 -11.76 1.73 3.90
C ASN A 19 -10.33 2.16 4.25
N GLU A 20 -9.97 1.99 5.52
CA GLU A 20 -8.62 2.28 6.05
C GLU A 20 -7.79 1.00 6.13
N TYR A 21 -6.50 1.17 5.89
CA TYR A 21 -5.51 0.12 5.79
C TYR A 21 -4.21 0.56 6.45
N VAL A 22 -3.51 -0.36 7.10
CA VAL A 22 -2.19 -0.13 7.66
C VAL A 22 -1.13 -0.76 6.76
N ILE A 23 -0.04 -0.03 6.48
CA ILE A 23 1.13 -0.61 5.80
C ILE A 23 1.88 -1.49 6.80
N VAL A 24 2.29 -2.68 6.38
CA VAL A 24 3.02 -3.64 7.24
C VAL A 24 4.37 -4.06 6.66
N SER A 25 4.66 -3.81 5.39
CA SER A 25 6.00 -3.97 4.81
C SER A 25 6.12 -3.36 3.41
N TYR A 26 7.36 -3.21 2.94
CA TYR A 26 7.72 -2.72 1.60
C TYR A 26 8.54 -3.76 0.83
N PRO A 27 7.91 -4.78 0.22
CA PRO A 27 8.61 -5.81 -0.55
C PRO A 27 8.98 -5.34 -1.97
N GLU A 28 9.75 -6.15 -2.68
CA GLU A 28 9.80 -6.10 -4.15
C GLU A 28 8.76 -7.05 -4.76
N VAL A 29 8.05 -6.61 -5.79
CA VAL A 29 6.99 -7.36 -6.48
C VAL A 29 7.40 -7.60 -7.93
N LYS A 30 7.28 -8.84 -8.41
CA LYS A 30 7.62 -9.20 -9.79
C LYS A 30 6.41 -9.00 -10.72
N VAL A 31 6.52 -8.03 -11.64
CA VAL A 31 5.49 -7.75 -12.67
C VAL A 31 6.14 -7.82 -14.04
N GLY A 32 5.62 -8.67 -14.93
CA GLY A 32 6.13 -8.78 -16.30
C GLY A 32 7.63 -9.15 -16.40
N GLY A 33 8.18 -9.82 -15.39
CA GLY A 33 9.60 -10.17 -15.33
C GLY A 33 10.51 -9.14 -14.64
N GLN A 34 10.02 -7.94 -14.34
CA GLN A 34 10.74 -6.89 -13.63
C GLN A 34 10.37 -6.88 -12.13
N TRP A 35 11.35 -6.68 -11.26
CA TRP A 35 11.13 -6.41 -9.85
C TRP A 35 10.88 -4.92 -9.65
N LEU A 36 9.77 -4.59 -8.98
CA LEU A 36 9.32 -3.23 -8.72
C LEU A 36 9.08 -3.03 -7.21
N PRO A 37 9.24 -1.81 -6.67
CA PRO A 37 8.85 -1.52 -5.31
C PRO A 37 7.36 -1.83 -5.07
N GLY A 38 7.05 -2.45 -3.94
CA GLY A 38 5.71 -2.83 -3.54
C GLY A 38 5.35 -2.39 -2.13
N VAL A 39 4.08 -2.57 -1.80
CA VAL A 39 3.51 -2.29 -0.48
C VAL A 39 2.65 -3.48 -0.07
N THR A 40 2.91 -4.00 1.14
CA THR A 40 2.00 -4.92 1.82
C THR A 40 1.18 -4.15 2.83
N TYR A 41 -0.13 -4.31 2.80
CA TYR A 41 -1.05 -3.59 3.68
C TYR A 41 -2.22 -4.47 4.10
N VAL A 42 -2.80 -4.20 5.28
CA VAL A 42 -3.89 -4.97 5.88
C VAL A 42 -5.07 -4.04 6.17
N SER A 43 -6.31 -4.51 5.99
CA SER A 43 -7.48 -3.70 6.31
C SER A 43 -7.62 -3.51 7.81
N MET A 44 -7.98 -2.30 8.24
CA MET A 44 -8.31 -2.02 9.64
C MET A 44 -9.78 -2.32 9.97
N LYS A 45 -10.57 -2.78 8.99
CA LYS A 45 -11.96 -3.15 9.21
C LYS A 45 -12.03 -4.50 9.92
N ASP A 46 -12.86 -4.59 10.96
CA ASP A 46 -13.08 -5.81 11.74
C ASP A 46 -13.36 -7.02 10.83
N GLY A 47 -12.49 -8.04 10.93
CA GLY A 47 -12.70 -9.37 10.34
C GLY A 47 -12.02 -9.66 9.00
N ASP A 48 -11.18 -8.77 8.45
CA ASP A 48 -10.37 -9.06 7.25
C ASP A 48 -8.87 -8.83 7.47
N ASP A 49 -8.24 -9.75 8.21
CA ASP A 49 -6.81 -9.72 8.55
C ASP A 49 -5.90 -10.20 7.40
N ARG A 50 -6.44 -10.31 6.18
CA ARG A 50 -5.67 -10.80 5.04
C ARG A 50 -4.75 -9.68 4.51
N PRO A 51 -3.44 -9.95 4.33
CA PRO A 51 -2.55 -9.00 3.71
C PRO A 51 -2.80 -8.91 2.20
N TYR A 52 -2.80 -7.68 1.70
CA TYR A 52 -2.83 -7.36 0.29
C TYR A 52 -1.44 -6.87 -0.14
N VAL A 53 -1.03 -7.18 -1.37
CA VAL A 53 0.26 -6.74 -1.94
C VAL A 53 0.01 -6.10 -3.30
N ARG A 54 0.57 -4.91 -3.52
CA ARG A 54 0.51 -4.20 -4.81
C ARG A 54 1.84 -3.50 -5.09
N THR A 55 2.05 -3.08 -6.34
CA THR A 55 3.17 -2.18 -6.64
C THR A 55 2.97 -0.85 -5.92
N MET A 56 4.06 -0.18 -5.57
CA MET A 56 4.03 1.14 -4.93
C MET A 56 3.27 2.15 -5.79
N GLY A 57 3.50 2.15 -7.10
CA GLY A 57 2.81 3.04 -8.03
C GLY A 57 1.29 2.84 -8.04
N ASP A 58 0.83 1.59 -8.06
CA ASP A 58 -0.61 1.29 -8.03
C ASP A 58 -1.25 1.64 -6.68
N PHE A 59 -0.49 1.50 -5.59
CA PHE A 59 -0.92 1.87 -4.25
C PHE A 59 -1.10 3.39 -4.15
N MET A 60 -0.08 4.19 -4.49
CA MET A 60 -0.15 5.65 -4.41
C MET A 60 -1.23 6.28 -5.31
N GLN A 61 -1.65 5.60 -6.38
CA GLN A 61 -2.78 6.05 -7.20
C GLN A 61 -4.16 5.80 -6.58
N SER A 62 -4.26 4.84 -5.65
CA SER A 62 -5.54 4.36 -5.13
C SER A 62 -5.77 4.71 -3.65
N PHE A 63 -4.75 5.22 -2.97
CA PHE A 63 -4.75 5.47 -1.54
C PHE A 63 -4.24 6.87 -1.21
N GLU A 64 -4.77 7.44 -0.13
CA GLU A 64 -4.29 8.68 0.48
C GLU A 64 -3.85 8.40 1.91
N GLU A 65 -2.79 9.07 2.37
CA GLU A 65 -2.39 9.04 3.78
C GLU A 65 -3.45 9.78 4.62
N VAL A 66 -3.81 9.20 5.77
CA VAL A 66 -4.85 9.72 6.68
C VAL A 66 -4.26 10.60 7.77
#